data_AF-A0A9X1SEZ3-F1
#
_entry.id   AF-A0A9X1SEZ3-F1
#
_cell.length_a   1.000
_cell.length_b   1.000
_cell.length_c   1.000
_cell.angle_alpha   90.00
_cell.angle_beta   90.00
_cell.angle_gamma   90.00
#
_symmetry.space_group_name_H-M   'P 1'
#
loop_
_entity.id
_entity.type
_entity.pdbx_description
1 polymer ?
#
loop_
_entity_poly.entity_id
_entity_poly.type
_entity_poly.pdbx_seq_one_letter_code
_entity_poly.pdbx_strand_id
1 'polypeptide(L)'
;MSKIRCQYCHEYIDSSDYPAHEDEHLKLRSDGQQNEYVTLPPEERVEGDLEGVPTVYLHTKCGHATGMPDEITRSYLKNPYLYLADATFCTGCGKHVPLRECVWTETGEDLQSHIDRLRAEKPELRPGIFMRMLVAVVKMFQ
;
A
#
# COMPACT_ATOMS: atom_id res chain seq x y z
N MET A 1 -6.85 29.02 -9.85
CA MET A 1 -7.43 27.93 -9.04
C MET A 1 -6.27 27.18 -8.41
N SER A 2 -6.40 26.74 -7.16
CA SER A 2 -5.35 25.95 -6.50
C SER A 2 -5.31 24.56 -7.09
N LYS A 3 -4.11 24.05 -7.39
CA LYS A 3 -3.89 22.68 -7.84
C LYS A 3 -3.39 21.82 -6.69
N ILE A 4 -3.83 20.56 -6.69
CA ILE A 4 -3.43 19.52 -5.73
C ILE A 4 -2.72 18.43 -6.53
N ARG A 5 -1.59 17.94 -6.04
CA ARG A 5 -0.94 16.78 -6.63
C ARG A 5 -1.66 15.51 -6.16
N CYS A 6 -2.19 14.74 -7.10
CA CYS A 6 -2.90 13.50 -6.79
C CYS A 6 -1.97 12.43 -6.23
N GLN A 7 -2.36 11.78 -5.13
CA GLN A 7 -1.56 10.75 -4.47
C GLN A 7 -1.56 9.39 -5.20
N TYR A 8 -2.45 9.20 -6.17
CA TYR A 8 -2.56 7.98 -6.98
C TYR A 8 -1.70 8.11 -8.24
N CYS A 9 -2.05 9.04 -9.13
CA CYS A 9 -1.39 9.22 -10.44
C CYS A 9 -0.31 10.32 -10.49
N HIS A 10 -0.13 11.10 -9.41
CA HIS A 10 0.88 12.18 -9.30
C HIS A 10 0.70 13.38 -10.23
N GLU A 11 -0.44 13.49 -10.93
CA GLU A 11 -0.82 14.65 -11.73
C GLU A 11 -1.30 15.83 -10.86
N TYR A 12 -1.16 17.05 -11.38
CA TYR A 12 -1.67 18.26 -10.72
C TYR A 12 -3.09 18.57 -11.20
N ILE A 13 -4.05 18.28 -10.34
CA ILE A 13 -5.48 18.43 -10.59
C ILE A 13 -6.00 19.71 -9.94
N ASP A 14 -6.92 20.41 -10.60
CA ASP A 14 -7.59 21.53 -9.97
C ASP A 14 -8.38 21.07 -8.75
N SER A 15 -8.21 21.78 -7.63
CA SER A 15 -8.81 21.41 -6.34
C SER A 15 -10.34 21.23 -6.37
N SER A 16 -11.04 21.91 -7.28
CA SER A 16 -12.49 21.73 -7.48
C SER A 16 -12.85 20.37 -8.07
N ASP A 17 -11.95 19.80 -8.86
CA ASP A 17 -12.18 18.59 -9.66
C ASP A 17 -11.58 17.35 -8.98
N TYR A 18 -10.74 17.56 -7.97
CA TYR A 18 -10.05 16.51 -7.23
C TYR A 18 -10.97 15.41 -6.70
N PRO A 19 -12.15 15.68 -6.08
CA PRO A 19 -13.00 14.61 -5.57
C PRO A 19 -13.47 13.64 -6.66
N ALA A 20 -13.92 14.17 -7.80
CA ALA A 20 -14.36 13.35 -8.93
C ALA A 20 -13.20 12.59 -9.57
N HIS A 21 -12.01 13.20 -9.60
CA HIS A 21 -10.78 12.54 -10.04
C HIS A 21 -10.38 11.39 -9.10
N GLU A 22 -10.47 11.59 -7.78
CA GLU A 22 -10.16 10.57 -6.76
C GLU A 22 -11.12 9.37 -6.82
N ASP A 23 -12.40 9.61 -7.08
CA ASP A 23 -13.38 8.53 -7.25
C ASP A 23 -13.02 7.56 -8.37
N GLU A 24 -12.41 8.02 -9.46
CA GLU A 24 -11.97 7.15 -10.56
C GLU A 24 -10.86 6.19 -10.13
N HIS A 25 -9.96 6.61 -9.24
CA HIS A 25 -8.89 5.75 -8.69
C HIS A 25 -9.46 4.67 -7.78
N LEU A 26 -10.45 5.03 -6.97
CA LEU A 26 -11.06 4.15 -5.97
C LEU A 26 -12.05 3.13 -6.55
N LYS A 27 -12.48 3.30 -7.81
CA LYS A 27 -13.39 2.36 -8.47
C LYS A 27 -12.83 0.95 -8.46
N LEU A 28 -13.66 0.01 -8.04
CA LEU A 28 -13.32 -1.40 -8.05
C LEU A 28 -13.48 -1.97 -9.46
N ARG A 29 -12.44 -2.64 -9.92
CA ARG A 29 -12.43 -3.50 -11.10
C ARG A 29 -13.21 -4.78 -10.84
N SER A 30 -13.46 -5.54 -11.91
CA SER A 30 -14.16 -6.84 -11.82
C SER A 30 -13.43 -7.89 -10.98
N ASP A 31 -12.13 -7.74 -10.74
CA ASP A 31 -11.32 -8.61 -9.89
C ASP A 31 -11.26 -8.15 -8.42
N GLY A 32 -11.96 -7.07 -8.07
CA GLY A 32 -12.05 -6.54 -6.71
C GLY A 32 -10.93 -5.57 -6.32
N GLN A 33 -9.93 -5.35 -7.19
CA GLN A 33 -8.90 -4.33 -6.97
C GLN A 33 -9.43 -2.93 -7.28
N GLN A 34 -8.87 -1.91 -6.63
CA GLN A 34 -9.02 -0.53 -7.09
C GLN A 34 -8.33 -0.34 -8.45
N ASN A 35 -8.69 0.71 -9.19
CA ASN A 35 -8.03 1.04 -10.45
C ASN A 35 -6.55 1.37 -10.22
N GLU A 36 -6.27 2.18 -9.21
CA GLU A 36 -4.92 2.57 -8.80
C GLU A 36 -4.80 2.57 -7.28
N TYR A 37 -3.57 2.45 -6.78
CA TYR A 37 -3.27 2.53 -5.34
C TYR A 37 -2.35 3.73 -5.07
N VAL A 38 -2.44 4.27 -3.85
CA VAL A 38 -1.61 5.40 -3.43
C VAL A 38 -0.14 5.02 -3.47
N THR A 39 0.68 5.74 -4.21
CA THR A 39 2.14 5.52 -4.27
C THR A 39 2.87 6.80 -3.88
N LEU A 40 4.18 6.72 -3.65
CA LEU A 40 5.00 7.93 -3.67
C LEU A 40 5.19 8.40 -5.12
N PRO A 41 5.43 9.71 -5.33
CA PRO A 41 5.86 10.23 -6.63
C PRO A 41 7.03 9.43 -7.21
N PRO A 42 7.10 9.21 -8.54
CA PRO A 42 8.19 8.47 -9.16
C PRO A 42 9.59 8.95 -8.74
N GLU A 43 9.77 10.26 -8.59
CA GLU A 43 11.03 10.90 -8.17
C GLU A 43 11.37 10.74 -6.67
N GLU A 44 10.42 10.29 -5.84
CA GLU A 44 10.62 10.06 -4.41
C GLU A 44 10.76 8.58 -4.03
N ARG A 45 10.37 7.68 -4.95
CA ARG A 45 10.47 6.22 -4.80
C ARG A 45 11.92 5.78 -4.61
N VAL A 46 12.12 4.58 -4.03
CA VAL A 46 13.45 3.97 -4.00
C VAL A 46 13.99 3.80 -5.42
N GLU A 47 15.17 4.37 -5.67
CA GLU A 47 15.93 4.23 -6.92
C GLU A 47 16.74 2.91 -6.91
N GLY A 48 17.16 2.46 -8.09
CA GLY A 48 17.97 1.25 -8.24
C GLY A 48 17.16 -0.03 -8.51
N ASP A 49 17.85 -1.17 -8.50
CA ASP A 49 17.23 -2.48 -8.72
C ASP A 49 16.52 -2.96 -7.45
N LEU A 50 15.45 -3.75 -7.62
CA LEU A 50 14.74 -4.46 -6.56
C LEU A 50 15.30 -5.88 -6.37
N GLU A 51 16.52 -6.15 -6.85
CA GLU A 51 17.18 -7.45 -6.66
C GLU A 51 17.24 -7.81 -5.17
N GLY A 52 16.74 -9.01 -4.83
CA GLY A 52 16.67 -9.50 -3.45
C GLY A 52 15.51 -8.94 -2.63
N VAL A 53 14.69 -8.03 -3.18
CA VAL A 53 13.43 -7.60 -2.55
C VAL A 53 12.34 -8.63 -2.88
N PRO A 54 11.64 -9.19 -1.90
CA PRO A 54 10.54 -10.10 -2.17
C PRO A 54 9.37 -9.33 -2.81
N THR A 55 8.77 -9.91 -3.84
CA THR A 55 7.70 -9.29 -4.63
C THR A 55 6.48 -10.17 -4.76
N VAL A 56 6.55 -11.46 -4.40
CA VAL A 56 5.40 -12.36 -4.46
C VAL A 56 5.11 -12.92 -3.08
N TYR A 57 3.88 -12.79 -2.62
CA TYR A 57 3.45 -13.36 -1.34
C TYR A 57 2.31 -14.35 -1.52
N LEU A 58 2.28 -15.35 -0.64
CA LEU A 58 1.26 -16.38 -0.55
C LEU A 58 0.28 -16.03 0.56
N HIS A 59 -1.02 -15.95 0.26
CA HIS A 59 -2.04 -15.95 1.31
C HIS A 59 -2.22 -17.37 1.85
N THR A 60 -1.79 -17.60 3.08
CA THR A 60 -1.73 -18.94 3.68
C THR A 60 -3.09 -19.63 3.81
N LYS A 61 -4.19 -18.87 3.89
CA LYS A 61 -5.54 -19.46 4.01
C LYS A 61 -6.12 -19.94 2.68
N CYS A 62 -5.94 -19.18 1.59
CA CYS A 62 -6.49 -19.57 0.28
C CYS A 62 -5.46 -20.27 -0.62
N GLY A 63 -4.16 -20.20 -0.27
CA GLY A 63 -3.07 -20.81 -1.03
C GLY A 63 -2.73 -20.12 -2.34
N HIS A 64 -3.25 -18.91 -2.59
CA HIS A 64 -2.99 -18.17 -3.83
C HIS A 64 -1.83 -17.19 -3.65
N ALA A 65 -0.97 -17.11 -4.66
CA ALA A 65 0.14 -16.16 -4.71
C ALA A 65 -0.30 -14.85 -5.37
N THR A 66 0.14 -13.73 -4.81
CA THR A 66 -0.12 -12.39 -5.34
C THR A 66 1.20 -11.65 -5.51
N GLY A 67 1.41 -11.10 -6.70
CA GLY A 67 2.55 -10.24 -7.02
C GLY A 67 2.31 -8.81 -6.56
N MET A 68 3.35 -8.20 -5.99
CA MET A 68 3.41 -6.81 -5.57
C MET A 68 4.03 -5.97 -6.68
N PRO A 69 3.32 -4.97 -7.24
CA PRO A 69 3.86 -4.08 -8.25
C PRO A 69 5.08 -3.29 -7.75
N ASP A 70 6.08 -3.12 -8.63
CA ASP A 70 7.32 -2.38 -8.33
C ASP A 70 7.09 -1.00 -7.73
N GLU A 71 6.11 -0.25 -8.24
CA GLU A 71 5.80 1.08 -7.74
C GLU A 71 5.29 1.10 -6.31
N ILE A 72 4.51 0.09 -5.92
CA ILE A 72 4.06 -0.11 -4.55
C ILE A 72 5.26 -0.51 -3.68
N THR A 73 6.05 -1.47 -4.16
CA THR A 73 7.27 -1.96 -3.50
C THR A 73 8.23 -0.83 -3.19
N ARG A 74 8.59 -0.03 -4.20
CA ARG A 74 9.50 1.12 -4.05
C ARG A 74 8.93 2.20 -3.13
N SER A 75 7.61 2.38 -3.13
CA SER A 75 6.94 3.38 -2.29
C SER A 75 7.00 2.99 -0.81
N TYR A 76 6.63 1.76 -0.45
CA TYR A 76 6.67 1.36 0.96
C TYR A 76 8.10 1.11 1.45
N LEU A 77 9.03 0.68 0.59
CA LEU A 77 10.45 0.60 0.95
C LEU A 77 11.01 1.98 1.31
N LYS A 78 10.56 3.05 0.62
CA LYS A 78 10.92 4.43 0.98
C LYS A 78 10.21 4.88 2.26
N ASN A 79 8.89 4.71 2.33
CA ASN A 79 8.05 5.09 3.47
C ASN A 79 7.12 3.93 3.89
N PRO A 80 7.51 3.12 4.89
CA PRO A 80 6.74 1.95 5.31
C PRO A 80 5.48 2.30 6.14
N TYR A 81 5.23 3.59 6.35
CA TYR A 81 4.01 4.12 6.96
C TYR A 81 3.00 4.63 5.92
N LEU A 82 3.29 4.52 4.61
CA LEU A 82 2.36 4.91 3.55
C LEU A 82 1.03 4.13 3.64
N TYR A 83 1.12 2.84 3.93
CA TYR A 83 -0.04 1.96 4.12
C TYR A 83 -0.17 1.57 5.61
N LEU A 84 -1.15 2.14 6.29
CA LEU A 84 -1.41 1.91 7.72
C LEU A 84 -2.45 0.83 8.00
N ALA A 85 -3.10 0.30 6.96
CA ALA A 85 -4.22 -0.63 7.08
C ALA A 85 -3.80 -2.02 7.61
N ASP A 86 -2.51 -2.34 7.72
CA ASP A 86 -1.98 -3.68 8.07
C ASP A 86 -2.71 -4.81 7.30
N ALA A 87 -3.05 -4.55 6.05
CA ALA A 87 -3.75 -5.44 5.14
C ALA A 87 -3.15 -5.31 3.73
N THR A 88 -3.28 -6.35 2.93
CA THR A 88 -2.84 -6.41 1.52
C THR A 88 -3.89 -7.13 0.67
N PHE A 89 -3.95 -6.83 -0.63
CA PHE A 89 -4.95 -7.40 -1.53
C PHE A 89 -4.60 -8.83 -1.98
N CYS A 90 -5.42 -9.83 -1.67
CA CYS A 90 -5.21 -11.18 -2.20
C CYS A 90 -5.99 -11.37 -3.51
N THR A 91 -5.27 -11.63 -4.61
CA THR A 91 -5.86 -11.88 -5.95
C THR A 91 -6.69 -13.16 -6.03
N GLY A 92 -6.44 -14.14 -5.15
CA GLY A 92 -7.28 -15.34 -5.07
C GLY A 92 -8.59 -15.11 -4.32
N CYS A 93 -8.58 -14.29 -3.26
CA CYS A 93 -9.78 -13.96 -2.49
C CYS A 93 -10.58 -12.79 -3.10
N GLY A 94 -9.97 -11.98 -3.97
CA GLY A 94 -10.59 -10.78 -4.52
C GLY A 94 -10.83 -9.67 -3.48
N LYS A 95 -10.03 -9.64 -2.40
CA LYS A 95 -10.20 -8.69 -1.29
C LYS A 95 -8.91 -8.48 -0.51
N HIS A 96 -8.89 -7.40 0.28
CA HIS A 96 -7.84 -7.17 1.27
C HIS A 96 -7.93 -8.20 2.42
N VAL A 97 -6.78 -8.75 2.78
CA VAL A 97 -6.58 -9.71 3.87
C VAL A 97 -5.49 -9.19 4.82
N PRO A 98 -5.49 -9.58 6.10
CA PRO A 98 -4.46 -9.12 7.04
C PRO A 98 -3.04 -9.51 6.62
N LEU A 99 -2.04 -8.62 6.79
CA LEU A 99 -0.64 -8.89 6.40
C LEU A 99 -0.10 -10.17 7.06
N ARG A 100 -0.43 -10.39 8.33
CA ARG A 100 -0.01 -11.56 9.11
C ARG A 100 -0.51 -12.90 8.56
N GLU A 101 -1.45 -12.90 7.61
CA GLU A 101 -1.92 -14.12 6.94
C GLU A 101 -1.14 -14.42 5.66
N CYS A 102 -0.20 -13.56 5.28
CA CYS A 102 0.58 -13.65 4.06
C CYS A 102 2.06 -13.85 4.36
N VAL A 103 2.72 -14.66 3.54
CA VAL A 103 4.18 -14.92 3.64
C VAL A 103 4.85 -14.63 2.30
N TRP A 104 6.02 -14.01 2.32
CA TRP A 104 6.83 -13.83 1.12
C TRP A 104 7.29 -15.19 0.61
N THR A 105 7.12 -15.44 -0.68
CA THR A 105 7.46 -16.74 -1.28
C THR A 105 8.97 -16.95 -1.38
N GLU A 106 9.72 -15.86 -1.53
CA GLU A 106 11.16 -15.84 -1.73
C GLU A 106 11.93 -16.02 -0.43
N THR A 107 11.40 -15.53 0.70
CA THR A 107 12.10 -15.54 2.00
C THR A 107 11.40 -16.37 3.07
N GLY A 108 10.11 -16.65 2.93
CA GLY A 108 9.29 -17.28 3.96
C GLY A 108 8.92 -16.35 5.13
N GLU A 109 9.37 -15.09 5.11
CA GLU A 109 9.03 -14.09 6.14
C GLU A 109 7.55 -13.70 6.04
N ASP A 110 6.86 -13.56 7.17
CA ASP A 110 5.50 -13.04 7.17
C ASP A 110 5.48 -11.54 6.84
N LEU A 111 4.47 -11.09 6.11
CA LEU A 111 4.41 -9.72 5.61
C LEU A 111 4.30 -8.69 6.74
N GLN A 112 3.70 -9.05 7.88
CA GLN A 112 3.58 -8.14 9.01
C GLN A 112 4.96 -7.87 9.63
N SER A 113 5.74 -8.92 9.93
CA SER A 113 7.09 -8.79 10.46
C SER A 113 8.01 -8.03 9.51
N HIS A 114 7.89 -8.27 8.19
CA HIS A 114 8.63 -7.53 7.18
C HIS A 114 8.38 -6.02 7.27
N ILE A 115 7.10 -5.63 7.27
CA ILE A 115 6.70 -4.21 7.34
C ILE A 115 7.08 -3.60 8.69
N ASP A 116 6.92 -4.34 9.80
CA ASP A 116 7.28 -3.84 11.13
C ASP A 116 8.77 -3.60 11.28
N ARG A 117 9.62 -4.44 10.68
CA ARG A 117 11.07 -4.22 10.59
C ARG A 117 11.39 -2.94 9.81
N LEU A 118 10.80 -2.75 8.62
CA LEU A 118 10.98 -1.51 7.85
C LEU A 118 10.53 -0.28 8.63
N ARG A 119 9.40 -0.35 9.34
CA ARG A 119 8.87 0.73 10.19
C ARG A 119 9.78 1.03 11.38
N ALA A 120 10.44 0.01 11.93
CA ALA A 120 11.40 0.16 13.02
C ALA A 120 12.74 0.78 12.56
N GLU A 121 13.14 0.54 11.31
CA GLU A 121 14.29 1.19 10.67
C GLU A 121 14.06 2.68 10.38
N LYS A 122 12.80 3.12 10.26
CA LYS A 122 12.40 4.49 9.88
C LYS A 122 11.44 5.16 10.87
N PRO A 123 11.78 5.25 12.17
CA PRO A 123 10.89 5.80 13.18
C PRO A 123 10.54 7.28 12.95
N GLU A 124 11.37 8.03 12.22
CA GLU A 124 11.16 9.43 11.87
C GLU A 124 9.98 9.66 10.93
N LEU A 125 9.59 8.66 10.14
CA LEU A 125 8.43 8.72 9.24
C LEU A 125 7.12 8.33 9.93
N ARG A 126 7.19 7.95 11.21
CA ARG A 126 6.02 7.47 11.95
C ARG A 126 4.97 8.58 12.08
N PRO A 127 3.71 8.36 11.65
CA PRO A 127 2.66 9.35 11.79
C PRO A 127 2.39 9.70 13.25
N GLY A 128 1.99 10.95 13.48
CA GLY A 128 1.61 11.45 14.80
C GLY A 128 0.46 10.65 15.43
N ILE A 129 0.35 10.73 16.76
CA ILE A 129 -0.59 9.91 17.53
C ILE A 129 -2.05 10.06 17.09
N PHE A 130 -2.44 11.27 16.68
CA PHE A 130 -3.80 11.56 16.20
C PHE A 130 -4.16 10.74 14.95
N MET A 131 -3.29 10.72 13.94
CA MET A 131 -3.51 9.96 12.70
C MET A 131 -3.61 8.45 12.98
N ARG A 132 -2.77 7.96 13.89
CA ARG A 132 -2.79 6.55 14.30
C ARG A 132 -4.10 6.17 15.02
N MET A 133 -4.62 7.06 15.87
CA MET A 133 -5.92 6.84 16.51
C MET A 133 -7.07 6.86 15.49
N LEU A 134 -7.04 7.77 14.51
CA LEU A 134 -8.05 7.82 13.45
C LEU A 134 -8.12 6.51 12.65
N VAL A 135 -6.97 5.99 12.22
CA VAL A 135 -6.92 4.71 11.49
C VAL A 135 -7.42 3.55 12.36
N ALA A 136 -7.06 3.52 13.64
CA ALA A 136 -7.54 2.48 14.57
C ALA A 136 -9.07 2.50 14.72
N VAL A 137 -9.68 3.70 14.80
CA VAL A 137 -11.13 3.87 14.84
C VAL A 137 -11.78 3.35 13.56
N VAL A 138 -11.28 3.73 12.37
CA VAL A 138 -11.83 3.25 11.09
C VAL A 138 -11.79 1.72 11.00
N LYS A 139 -10.70 1.09 11.44
CA LYS A 139 -10.57 -0.38 11.48
C LYS A 139 -11.56 -1.07 12.42
N MET A 140 -12.10 -0.40 13.45
CA MET A 140 -13.11 -0.99 14.34
C MET A 140 -14.50 -1.07 13.71
N PHE A 141 -14.74 -0.35 12.60
CA PHE A 141 -16.04 -0.26 11.94
C PHE A 141 -16.08 -0.91 10.55
N GLN A 142 -15.00 -1.58 10.12
CA GLN A 142 -14.88 -2.36 8.88
C GLN A 142 -14.76 -3.85 9.20
#